data_AF-X1G1Q5-F1
#
_entry.id   AF-X1G1Q5-F1
#
_cell.length_a   1.000
_cell.length_b   1.000
_cell.length_c   1.000
_cell.angle_alpha   90.00
_cell.angle_beta   90.00
_cell.angle_gamma   90.00
#
_symmetry.space_group_name_H-M   'P 1'
#
loop_
_entity.id
_entity.type
_entity.pdbx_description
1 polymer ?
#
loop_
_entity_poly.entity_id
_entity_poly.type
_entity_poly.pdbx_seq_one_letter_code
_entity_poly.pdbx_strand_id
1 'polypeptide(L)'
;MKARYKYPNKSIVKLNSLQKRGKKELEKKIYDEQYILEEVNCLCGTSRYEVLAERDRYGIKNRTIICTDCGLIRTSPRMSKESYENSIVMSIGKFMWVIQISRNILYGIA
;
A
#
# COMPACT_ATOMS: atom_id res chain seq x y z
N MET A 1 -15.39 7.00 -16.54
CA MET A 1 -15.23 6.38 -15.19
C MET A 1 -16.48 6.60 -14.33
N LYS A 2 -17.06 5.54 -13.74
CA LYS A 2 -18.27 5.61 -12.89
C LYS A 2 -17.96 6.26 -11.53
N ALA A 3 -18.94 6.96 -10.94
CA ALA A 3 -18.80 7.66 -9.65
C ALA A 3 -18.29 6.77 -8.50
N ARG A 4 -18.67 5.48 -8.50
CA ARG A 4 -18.21 4.51 -7.49
C ARG A 4 -16.68 4.30 -7.49
N TYR A 5 -15.98 4.65 -8.55
CA TYR A 5 -14.53 4.47 -8.69
C TYR A 5 -13.73 5.77 -8.55
N LYS A 6 -14.39 6.91 -8.44
CA LYS A 6 -13.75 8.22 -8.24
C LYS A 6 -13.35 8.44 -6.79
N TYR A 7 -12.33 9.26 -6.57
CA TYR A 7 -11.93 9.81 -5.28
C TYR A 7 -12.29 11.31 -5.20
N PRO A 8 -12.69 11.89 -4.04
CA PRO A 8 -12.88 11.23 -2.75
C PRO A 8 -14.23 10.50 -2.67
N ASN A 9 -14.22 9.28 -2.12
CA ASN A 9 -15.45 8.55 -1.83
C ASN A 9 -15.19 7.56 -0.68
N LYS A 10 -16.25 7.15 0.03
CA LYS A 10 -16.15 6.25 1.20
C LYS A 10 -15.72 4.84 0.79
N SER A 11 -15.21 4.09 1.76
CA SER A 11 -14.93 2.67 1.59
C SER A 11 -16.19 1.94 1.09
N ILE A 12 -16.03 1.07 0.09
CA ILE A 12 -17.14 0.24 -0.39
C ILE A 12 -17.48 -0.79 0.69
N VAL A 13 -16.44 -1.30 1.34
CA VAL A 13 -16.57 -2.21 2.48
C VAL A 13 -16.72 -1.41 3.77
N LYS A 14 -17.60 -1.86 4.67
CA LYS A 14 -17.70 -1.31 6.03
C LYS A 14 -16.45 -1.72 6.83
N LEU A 15 -15.62 -0.74 7.19
CA LEU A 15 -14.41 -0.98 7.95
C LEU A 15 -14.70 -1.12 9.46
N ASN A 16 -14.08 -2.09 10.11
CA ASN A 16 -14.05 -2.17 11.58
C ASN A 16 -13.06 -1.15 12.19
N SER A 17 -13.00 -1.06 13.52
CA SER A 17 -12.14 -0.10 14.22
C SER A 17 -10.65 -0.31 13.92
N LEU A 18 -10.18 -1.55 13.86
CA LEU A 18 -8.79 -1.87 13.51
C LEU A 18 -8.43 -1.46 12.08
N GLN A 19 -9.29 -1.77 11.12
CA GLN A 19 -9.09 -1.42 9.71
C GLN A 19 -9.10 0.10 9.49
N LYS A 20 -9.97 0.83 10.19
CA LYS A 20 -9.97 2.30 10.16
C LYS A 20 -8.64 2.88 10.67
N ARG A 21 -8.10 2.32 11.76
CA ARG A 21 -6.79 2.72 12.29
C ARG A 21 -5.68 2.42 11.29
N GLY A 22 -5.59 1.20 10.78
CA GLY A 22 -4.58 0.81 9.80
C GLY A 22 -4.65 1.64 8.51
N LYS A 23 -5.86 1.95 8.03
CA LYS A 23 -6.05 2.88 6.90
C LYS A 23 -5.46 4.26 7.20
N LYS A 24 -5.80 4.84 8.35
CA LYS A 24 -5.31 6.17 8.75
C LYS A 24 -3.79 6.19 8.91
N GLU A 25 -3.22 5.13 9.48
CA GLU A 25 -1.76 4.97 9.60
C GLU A 25 -1.07 4.88 8.24
N LEU A 26 -1.62 4.08 7.32
CA LEU A 26 -1.11 3.98 5.95
C LEU A 26 -1.15 5.33 5.23
N GLU A 27 -2.30 6.02 5.27
CA GLU A 27 -2.47 7.34 4.65
C GLU A 27 -1.50 8.36 5.26
N LYS A 28 -1.27 8.31 6.58
CA LYS A 28 -0.27 9.15 7.24
C LYS A 28 1.14 8.85 6.77
N LYS A 29 1.53 7.58 6.67
CA LYS A 29 2.88 7.20 6.20
C LYS A 29 3.15 7.63 4.76
N ILE A 30 2.13 7.59 3.90
CA ILE A 30 2.23 8.13 2.54
C ILE A 30 2.36 9.66 2.57
N TYR A 31 1.55 10.34 3.39
CA TYR A 31 1.57 11.80 3.53
C TYR A 31 2.90 12.32 4.09
N ASP A 32 3.46 11.63 5.09
CA ASP A 32 4.75 11.95 5.70
C ASP A 32 5.95 11.49 4.83
N GLU A 33 5.72 11.01 3.60
CA GLU A 33 6.73 10.50 2.67
C GLU A 33 7.57 9.31 3.21
N GLN A 34 7.10 8.64 4.27
CA GLN A 34 7.70 7.38 4.76
C GLN A 34 7.47 6.23 3.79
N TYR A 35 6.35 6.27 3.06
CA TYR A 35 6.08 5.39 1.92
C TYR A 35 6.06 6.20 0.63
N ILE A 36 7.20 6.21 -0.05
CA ILE A 36 7.41 6.88 -1.33
C ILE A 36 6.64 6.12 -2.42
N LEU A 37 5.87 6.86 -3.21
CA LEU A 37 5.16 6.34 -4.37
C LEU A 37 5.85 6.81 -5.65
N GLU A 38 6.00 5.92 -6.62
CA GLU A 38 6.64 6.16 -7.91
C GLU A 38 5.73 5.80 -9.08
N GLU A 39 5.85 6.58 -10.16
CA GLU A 39 5.30 6.21 -11.46
C GLU A 39 6.35 5.46 -12.26
N VAL A 40 6.01 4.27 -12.72
CA VAL A 40 6.88 3.47 -13.59
C VAL A 40 6.16 3.16 -14.90
N ASN A 41 6.93 2.98 -15.96
CA ASN A 41 6.40 2.50 -17.23
C ASN A 41 5.79 1.10 -17.09
N CYS A 42 4.93 0.75 -18.03
CA CYS A 42 4.45 -0.61 -18.16
C CYS A 42 5.63 -1.57 -18.45
N LEU A 43 5.46 -2.85 -18.14
CA LEU A 43 6.45 -3.89 -18.46
C LEU A 43 6.68 -4.04 -19.97
N CYS A 44 5.72 -3.62 -20.80
CA CYS A 44 5.91 -3.56 -22.26
C CYS A 44 6.65 -2.28 -22.74
N GLY A 45 7.13 -1.44 -21.81
CA GLY A 45 7.89 -0.23 -22.10
C GLY A 45 7.07 1.06 -22.26
N THR A 46 5.76 0.96 -22.49
CA THR A 46 4.91 2.16 -22.71
C THR A 46 4.58 2.91 -21.41
N SER A 47 4.38 4.22 -21.54
CA SER A 47 3.81 5.07 -20.50
C SER A 47 2.32 5.39 -20.73
N ARG A 48 1.72 4.91 -21.84
CA ARG A 48 0.31 5.17 -22.15
C ARG A 48 -0.62 4.30 -21.32
N TYR A 49 -1.62 4.94 -20.71
CA TYR A 49 -2.60 4.26 -19.89
C TYR A 49 -3.93 5.01 -19.82
N GLU A 50 -4.98 4.28 -19.44
CA GLU A 50 -6.27 4.83 -19.04
C GLU A 50 -6.52 4.56 -17.56
N VAL A 51 -7.19 5.49 -16.88
CA VAL A 51 -7.56 5.33 -15.46
C VAL A 51 -8.88 4.55 -15.35
N LEU A 52 -8.83 3.42 -14.67
CA LEU A 52 -10.00 2.59 -14.37
C LEU A 52 -10.66 2.95 -13.03
N ALA A 53 -9.85 3.30 -12.03
CA ALA A 53 -10.29 3.71 -10.70
C ALA A 53 -9.28 4.64 -10.03
N GLU A 54 -9.74 5.49 -9.12
CA GLU A 54 -8.93 6.44 -8.32
C GLU A 54 -8.89 6.05 -6.83
N ARG A 55 -9.46 4.90 -6.50
CA ARG A 55 -9.46 4.34 -5.15
C ARG A 55 -9.66 2.83 -5.16
N ASP A 56 -9.33 2.21 -4.04
CA ASP A 56 -9.59 0.81 -3.78
C ASP A 56 -10.93 0.59 -3.04
N ARG A 57 -11.20 -0.68 -2.69
CA ARG A 57 -12.40 -1.08 -1.95
C ARG A 57 -12.46 -0.53 -0.52
N TYR A 58 -11.33 -0.16 0.07
CA TYR A 58 -11.22 0.46 1.39
C TYR A 58 -11.27 2.00 1.32
N GLY A 59 -11.38 2.56 0.11
CA GLY A 59 -11.44 3.99 -0.13
C GLY A 59 -10.09 4.68 0.13
N ILE A 60 -8.97 3.95 0.02
CA ILE A 60 -7.63 4.52 0.00
C ILE A 60 -7.41 5.17 -1.36
N LYS A 61 -6.76 6.33 -1.40
CA LYS A 61 -6.43 7.02 -2.65
C LYS A 61 -5.34 6.24 -3.40
N ASN A 62 -5.67 5.62 -4.51
CA ASN A 62 -4.74 4.91 -5.39
C ASN A 62 -5.34 4.80 -6.79
N ARG A 63 -4.55 4.95 -7.87
CA ARG A 63 -5.11 4.78 -9.22
C ARG A 63 -4.86 3.39 -9.75
N THR A 64 -5.92 2.71 -10.15
CA THR A 64 -5.83 1.53 -11.00
C THR A 64 -5.88 1.99 -12.44
N ILE A 65 -4.84 1.68 -13.20
CA ILE A 65 -4.68 2.06 -14.60
C ILE A 65 -4.57 0.81 -15.47
N ILE A 66 -4.99 0.91 -16.72
CA ILE A 66 -4.80 -0.12 -17.74
C ILE A 66 -3.89 0.41 -18.84
N CYS A 67 -2.88 -0.38 -19.22
CA CYS A 67 -2.03 -0.09 -20.36
C CYS A 67 -2.84 -0.17 -21.66
N THR A 68 -2.83 0.88 -22.48
CA THR A 68 -3.55 0.90 -23.76
C THR A 68 -2.89 0.04 -24.84
N ASP A 69 -1.64 -0.36 -24.64
CA ASP A 69 -0.86 -1.09 -25.64
C ASP A 69 -0.86 -2.60 -25.41
N CYS A 70 -0.79 -3.05 -24.16
CA CYS A 70 -0.71 -4.48 -23.81
C CYS A 70 -1.82 -4.97 -22.87
N GLY A 71 -2.71 -4.08 -22.41
CA GLY A 71 -3.83 -4.45 -21.53
C GLY A 71 -3.46 -4.73 -20.07
N LEU A 72 -2.18 -4.59 -19.67
CA LEU A 72 -1.76 -4.80 -18.29
C LEU A 72 -2.45 -3.81 -17.34
N ILE A 73 -3.16 -4.34 -16.35
CA ILE A 73 -3.76 -3.55 -15.27
C ILE A 73 -2.78 -3.45 -14.10
N ARG A 74 -2.54 -2.23 -13.61
CA ARG A 74 -1.58 -1.97 -12.52
C ARG A 74 -2.01 -0.78 -11.67
N THR A 75 -1.45 -0.70 -10.47
CA THR A 75 -1.57 0.49 -9.62
C THR A 75 -0.49 1.50 -9.99
N SER A 76 -0.84 2.78 -10.11
CA SER A 76 0.10 3.87 -10.38
C SER A 76 -0.38 5.19 -9.74
N PRO A 77 0.46 5.88 -8.95
CA PRO A 77 1.82 5.48 -8.57
C PRO A 77 1.78 4.26 -7.64
N ARG A 78 2.82 3.42 -7.69
CA ARG A 78 3.01 2.28 -6.79
C ARG A 78 4.06 2.61 -5.75
N MET A 79 4.10 1.90 -4.64
CA MET A 79 5.16 2.11 -3.64
C MET A 79 6.54 1.76 -4.23
N SER A 80 7.57 2.52 -3.87
CA SER A 80 8.95 2.25 -4.29
C SER A 80 9.45 0.95 -3.66
N LYS A 81 10.47 0.34 -4.25
CA LYS A 81 11.06 -0.90 -3.72
C LYS A 81 11.49 -0.74 -2.26
N GLU A 82 12.20 0.34 -1.94
CA GLU A 82 12.68 0.64 -0.59
C GLU A 82 11.51 0.79 0.39
N SER A 83 10.46 1.53 0.00
CA SER A 83 9.27 1.69 0.84
C SER A 83 8.53 0.36 1.06
N TYR A 84 8.47 -0.51 0.04
CA TYR A 84 7.93 -1.85 0.18
C TYR A 84 8.74 -2.68 1.19
N GLU A 85 10.06 -2.70 1.06
CA GLU A 85 10.95 -3.42 1.96
C GLU A 85 10.81 -2.91 3.40
N ASN A 86 10.81 -1.59 3.60
CA ASN A 86 10.59 -0.97 4.91
C ASN A 86 9.22 -1.35 5.51
N SER A 87 8.16 -1.40 4.70
CA SER A 87 6.83 -1.82 5.17
C SER A 87 6.80 -3.27 5.68
N ILE A 88 7.54 -4.17 5.02
CA ILE A 88 7.63 -5.59 5.35
C ILE A 88 8.51 -5.79 6.59
N VAL A 89 9.70 -5.17 6.60
CA VAL A 89 10.68 -5.30 7.69
C VAL A 89 10.13 -4.75 9.00
N MET A 90 9.40 -3.62 9.01
CA MET A 90 8.77 -3.12 10.22
C MET A 90 7.66 -4.04 10.75
N SER A 91 6.94 -4.73 9.86
CA SER A 91 5.84 -5.61 10.23
C SER A 91 6.34 -6.94 10.80
N ILE A 92 7.38 -7.51 10.21
CA ILE A 92 7.99 -8.77 10.66
C ILE A 92 8.98 -8.56 11.81
N GLY A 93 9.78 -7.48 11.77
CA GLY A 93 10.78 -7.15 12.78
C GLY A 93 10.19 -6.94 14.17
N LYS A 94 8.98 -6.40 14.27
CA LYS A 94 8.25 -6.28 15.54
C LYS A 94 7.90 -7.64 16.13
N PHE A 95 7.57 -8.61 15.27
CA PHE A 95 7.32 -10.00 15.67
C PHE A 95 8.62 -10.71 16.07
N MET A 96 9.69 -10.50 15.31
CA MET A 96 11.02 -11.07 15.57
C MET A 96 11.65 -10.54 16.85
N TRP A 97 11.50 -9.25 17.18
CA TRP A 97 12.03 -8.66 18.41
C TRP A 97 11.32 -9.22 19.65
N VAL A 98 9.99 -9.42 19.59
CA VAL A 98 9.24 -10.11 20.65
C VAL A 98 9.72 -11.55 20.82
N ILE A 99 9.98 -12.28 19.74
CA ILE A 99 10.55 -13.64 19.79
C ILE A 99 11.97 -13.61 20.40
N GLN A 100 12.81 -12.64 20.03
CA GLN A 100 14.17 -12.54 20.54
C GLN A 100 14.21 -12.17 22.03
N ILE A 101 13.36 -11.25 22.49
CA ILE A 101 13.21 -10.93 23.92
C ILE A 101 12.70 -12.12 24.70
N SER A 102 11.65 -12.79 24.21
CA SER A 102 11.09 -13.95 24.90
C SER A 102 12.11 -15.10 24.96
N ARG A 103 12.93 -15.30 23.93
CA ARG A 103 14.09 -16.21 23.97
C ARG A 103 15.15 -15.76 24.99
N ASN A 104 15.55 -14.50 25.02
CA ASN A 104 16.57 -14.03 25.98
C ASN A 104 16.09 -14.13 27.44
N ILE A 105 14.79 -13.92 27.70
CA ILE A 105 14.16 -14.15 29.01
C ILE A 105 14.15 -15.66 29.35
N LEU A 106 13.79 -16.53 28.40
CA LEU A 106 13.75 -17.98 28.58
C LEU A 106 15.14 -18.60 28.77
N TYR A 107 16.17 -18.06 28.11
CA TYR A 107 17.54 -18.60 28.15
C TYR A 107 18.48 -17.82 29.08
N GLY A 108 17.97 -16.83 29.84
CA GLY A 108 18.74 -16.15 30.89
C GLY A 108 19.97 -15.38 30.39
N ILE A 109 19.96 -14.90 29.15
CA ILE A 109 21.03 -14.05 28.60
C ILE A 109 20.58 -12.59 28.81
N ALA A 110 20.82 -12.07 30.01
CA ALA A 110 20.70 -10.66 30.35
C ALA A 110 22.06 -10.13 30.80
#